data_AF-A0A433XLY3-F1
#
_entry.id   AF-A0A433XLY3-F1
#
_cell.length_a   1.000
_cell.length_b   1.000
_cell.length_c   1.000
_cell.angle_alpha   90.00
_cell.angle_beta   90.00
_cell.angle_gamma   90.00
#
_symmetry.space_group_name_H-M   'P 1'
#
loop_
_entity.id
_entity.type
_entity.pdbx_description
1 polymer ?
#
loop_
_entity_poly.entity_id
_entity_poly.type
_entity_poly.pdbx_seq_one_letter_code
_entity_poly.pdbx_strand_id
1 'polypeptide(L)'
;MPGAVACRGEDGQRLVNIIAASSLSRNTLNGWARARDVQLVPVRVCRDVKNRVQASVSGQLGQLHAAVASDPLISAYLSRSGQNASNVFAVQQQGNQLVVYTY
;
A
#
# COMPACT_ATOMS: atom_id res chain seq x y z
N MET A 1 14.59 28.19 -13.42
CA MET A 1 13.74 27.20 -14.12
C MET A 1 13.11 26.26 -13.09
N PRO A 2 11.85 25.85 -13.28
CA PRO A 2 10.93 25.44 -12.23
C PRO A 2 11.17 24.00 -11.76
N GLY A 3 10.83 23.72 -10.49
CA GLY A 3 10.27 22.41 -10.14
C GLY A 3 11.19 21.37 -9.49
N ALA A 4 12.22 21.75 -8.74
CA ALA A 4 12.64 20.87 -7.64
C ALA A 4 11.45 20.85 -6.68
N VAL A 5 10.52 19.92 -6.90
CA VAL A 5 9.51 19.55 -5.93
C VAL A 5 10.34 19.24 -4.70
N ALA A 6 10.41 20.20 -3.78
CA ALA A 6 10.93 19.97 -2.46
C ALA A 6 9.98 18.92 -1.93
N CYS A 7 10.37 17.69 -2.14
CA CYS A 7 9.99 16.50 -1.42
C CYS A 7 10.28 16.77 0.05
N ARG A 8 9.59 17.77 0.62
CA ARG A 8 9.48 18.01 2.03
C ARG A 8 8.99 16.66 2.51
N GLY A 9 9.93 15.94 3.11
CA GLY A 9 9.75 14.57 3.51
C GLY A 9 8.68 14.57 4.57
N GLU A 10 7.42 14.56 4.15
CA GLU A 10 6.35 14.00 4.95
C GLU A 10 6.54 12.48 4.87
N ASP A 11 7.52 12.13 5.69
CA ASP A 11 7.50 10.96 6.53
C ASP A 11 7.69 9.62 5.83
N GLY A 12 8.89 9.38 5.29
CA GLY A 12 9.34 8.01 5.09
C GLY A 12 9.15 7.14 6.33
N GLN A 13 9.40 7.71 7.51
CA GLN A 13 9.17 7.05 8.80
C GLN A 13 7.69 6.76 9.09
N ARG A 14 6.76 7.66 8.70
CA ARG A 14 5.32 7.46 8.91
C ARG A 14 4.76 6.50 7.88
N LEU A 15 5.27 6.49 6.64
CA LEU A 15 5.00 5.40 5.70
C LEU A 15 5.48 4.07 6.28
N VAL A 16 6.72 3.97 6.75
CA VAL A 16 7.22 2.74 7.40
C VAL A 16 6.32 2.37 8.58
N ASN A 17 5.90 3.32 9.41
CA ASN A 17 4.98 3.04 10.51
C ASN A 17 3.58 2.64 10.04
N ILE A 18 3.05 3.20 8.95
CA ILE A 18 1.76 2.79 8.37
C ILE A 18 1.87 1.38 7.79
N ILE A 19 2.99 1.06 7.15
CA ILE A 19 3.27 -0.27 6.58
C ILE A 19 3.49 -1.29 7.72
N ALA A 20 4.26 -0.92 8.73
CA ALA A 20 4.49 -1.69 9.94
C ALA A 20 3.18 -1.90 10.72
N ALA A 21 2.32 -0.88 10.79
CA ALA A 21 1.02 -0.91 11.43
C ALA A 21 -0.07 -1.57 10.58
N SER A 22 0.11 -1.68 9.26
CA SER A 22 -0.73 -2.52 8.41
C SER A 22 -0.42 -3.97 8.74
N SER A 23 -1.06 -4.44 9.81
CA SER A 23 -0.88 -5.77 10.32
C SER A 23 -1.49 -6.75 9.33
N LEU A 24 -0.63 -7.46 8.60
CA LEU A 24 -0.99 -8.61 7.76
C LEU A 24 -1.37 -9.85 8.59
N SER A 25 -1.96 -9.63 9.77
CA SER A 25 -2.44 -10.70 10.61
C SER A 25 -3.58 -11.44 9.91
N ARG A 26 -3.72 -12.73 10.21
CA ARG A 26 -4.76 -13.59 9.63
C ARG A 26 -6.16 -12.98 9.75
N ASN A 27 -6.43 -12.26 10.84
CA ASN A 27 -7.72 -11.61 11.05
C ASN A 27 -7.97 -10.45 10.06
N THR A 28 -6.92 -9.69 9.73
CA THR A 28 -6.96 -8.63 8.74
C THR A 28 -7.19 -9.19 7.34
N LEU A 29 -6.45 -10.23 6.96
CA LEU A 29 -6.62 -10.92 5.67
C LEU A 29 -8.03 -11.52 5.51
N ASN A 30 -8.57 -12.11 6.58
CA ASN A 30 -9.94 -12.63 6.57
C ASN A 30 -10.98 -11.49 6.49
N GLY A 31 -10.65 -10.32 7.05
CA GLY A 31 -11.43 -9.09 6.88
C GLY A 31 -11.40 -8.56 5.44
N TRP A 32 -10.30 -8.75 4.70
CA TRP A 32 -10.20 -8.36 3.29
C TRP A 32 -11.16 -9.14 2.42
N ALA A 33 -11.26 -10.46 2.62
CA ALA A 33 -12.23 -11.32 1.94
C ALA A 33 -13.70 -10.94 2.25
N ARG A 34 -13.96 -10.22 3.36
CA ARG A 34 -15.29 -9.70 3.73
C ARG A 34 -15.53 -8.27 3.25
N ALA A 35 -14.49 -7.57 2.83
CA ALA A 35 -14.65 -6.24 2.27
C ALA A 35 -15.47 -6.31 0.98
N ARG A 36 -16.29 -5.30 0.75
CA ARG A 36 -17.16 -5.21 -0.44
C ARG A 36 -16.69 -4.14 -1.40
N ASP A 37 -15.81 -3.26 -0.93
CA ASP A 37 -15.32 -2.12 -1.69
C ASP A 37 -13.82 -1.94 -1.47
N VAL A 38 -13.14 -1.45 -2.50
CA VAL A 38 -11.71 -1.18 -2.48
C VAL A 38 -11.47 0.23 -3.02
N GLN A 39 -10.80 1.06 -2.22
CA GLN A 39 -10.41 2.40 -2.58
C GLN A 39 -8.90 2.45 -2.78
N LEU A 40 -8.47 2.81 -3.99
CA LEU A 40 -7.06 3.07 -4.25
C LEU A 40 -6.73 4.54 -3.95
N VAL A 41 -5.68 4.75 -3.18
CA VAL A 41 -5.16 6.08 -2.83
C VAL A 41 -3.71 6.19 -3.32
N PRO A 42 -3.46 6.86 -4.45
CA PRO A 42 -2.10 7.10 -4.91
C PRO A 42 -1.42 8.14 -4.02
N VAL A 43 -0.30 7.75 -3.42
CA VAL A 43 0.50 8.61 -2.55
C VAL A 43 1.75 9.02 -3.30
N ARG A 44 1.83 10.32 -3.59
CA ARG A 44 3.02 10.92 -4.20
C ARG A 44 4.13 11.04 -3.16
N VAL A 45 4.93 9.99 -3.03
CA VAL A 45 6.19 10.03 -2.28
C VAL A 45 7.38 10.17 -3.21
N CYS A 46 8.42 10.77 -2.67
CA CYS A 46 9.64 11.00 -3.41
C CYS A 46 10.48 9.75 -3.51
N ARG A 47 11.12 9.58 -4.67
CA ARG A 47 11.78 8.33 -5.06
C ARG A 47 12.85 7.88 -4.05
N ASP A 48 13.60 8.82 -3.46
CA ASP A 48 14.58 8.54 -2.41
C ASP A 48 13.95 8.00 -1.13
N VAL A 49 12.81 8.56 -0.73
CA VAL A 49 12.06 8.12 0.45
C VAL A 49 11.47 6.74 0.19
N LYS A 50 10.82 6.56 -0.96
CA LYS A 50 10.29 5.26 -1.42
C LYS A 50 11.35 4.17 -1.35
N ASN A 51 12.56 4.40 -1.89
CA ASN A 51 13.63 3.40 -1.88
C ASN A 51 14.08 3.03 -0.46
N ARG A 52 14.21 4.01 0.46
CA ARG A 52 14.56 3.73 1.85
C ARG A 52 13.48 2.95 2.57
N VAL A 53 12.21 3.36 2.40
CA VAL A 53 11.06 2.67 2.99
C VAL A 53 10.98 1.24 2.46
N GLN A 54 11.02 1.05 1.14
CA GLN A 54 11.01 -0.27 0.52
C GLN A 54 12.15 -1.14 1.06
N ALA A 55 13.37 -0.61 1.18
CA ALA A 55 14.49 -1.34 1.76
C ALA A 55 14.19 -1.79 3.21
N SER A 56 13.65 -0.90 4.05
CA SER A 56 13.33 -1.21 5.45
C SER A 56 12.17 -2.18 5.64
N VAL A 57 11.19 -2.20 4.72
CA VAL A 57 9.99 -3.06 4.82
C VAL A 57 9.94 -4.16 3.75
N SER A 58 11.07 -4.47 3.09
CA SER A 58 11.13 -5.40 1.94
C SER A 58 10.44 -6.74 2.19
N GLY A 59 10.69 -7.35 3.36
CA GLY A 59 10.08 -8.64 3.72
C GLY A 59 8.56 -8.57 3.95
N GLN A 60 8.10 -7.47 4.56
CA GLN A 60 6.68 -7.25 4.84
C GLN A 60 5.90 -6.84 3.59
N LEU A 61 6.55 -6.09 2.67
CA LEU A 61 6.06 -5.79 1.33
C LEU A 61 5.85 -7.06 0.51
N GLY A 62 6.78 -8.02 0.57
CA GLY A 62 6.61 -9.30 -0.13
C GLY A 62 5.38 -10.07 0.34
N GLN A 63 5.15 -10.11 1.66
CA GLN A 63 3.93 -10.71 2.23
C GLN A 63 2.67 -9.93 1.85
N LEU A 64 2.73 -8.60 1.81
CA LEU A 64 1.64 -7.73 1.36
C LEU A 64 1.28 -8.04 -0.09
N HIS A 65 2.27 -8.09 -0.98
CA HIS A 65 2.07 -8.38 -2.40
C HIS A 65 1.49 -9.77 -2.60
N ALA A 66 1.95 -10.77 -1.84
CA ALA A 66 1.38 -12.11 -1.88
C ALA A 66 -0.08 -12.14 -1.40
N ALA A 67 -0.41 -11.42 -0.34
CA ALA A 67 -1.77 -11.31 0.18
C ALA A 67 -2.70 -10.58 -0.80
N VAL A 68 -2.25 -9.46 -1.37
CA VAL A 68 -2.97 -8.68 -2.38
C VAL A 68 -3.19 -9.48 -3.66
N ALA A 69 -2.19 -10.24 -4.09
CA ALA A 69 -2.30 -11.12 -5.26
C ALA A 69 -3.21 -12.32 -5.00
N SER A 70 -3.30 -12.78 -3.75
CA SER A 70 -4.19 -13.86 -3.34
C SER A 70 -5.65 -13.40 -3.19
N ASP A 71 -5.89 -12.09 -3.07
CA ASP A 71 -7.22 -11.52 -2.93
C ASP A 71 -7.81 -11.14 -4.32
N PRO A 72 -8.91 -11.78 -4.75
CA PRO A 72 -9.53 -11.53 -6.06
C PRO A 72 -10.18 -10.15 -6.18
N LEU A 73 -10.63 -9.54 -5.07
CA LEU A 73 -11.24 -8.21 -5.07
C LEU A 73 -10.18 -7.14 -5.30
N ILE A 74 -9.08 -7.18 -4.55
CA ILE A 74 -8.01 -6.20 -4.68
C ILE A 74 -7.35 -6.31 -6.05
N SER A 75 -7.05 -7.52 -6.51
CA SER A 75 -6.47 -7.75 -7.84
C SER A 75 -7.37 -7.28 -8.98
N ALA A 76 -8.68 -7.49 -8.90
CA ALA A 76 -9.63 -6.94 -9.87
C ALA A 76 -9.66 -5.41 -9.86
N TYR A 77 -9.65 -4.78 -8.68
CA TYR A 77 -9.63 -3.32 -8.54
C TYR A 77 -8.34 -2.67 -9.03
N LEU A 78 -7.20 -3.28 -8.71
CA LEU A 78 -5.88 -2.90 -9.22
C LEU A 78 -5.85 -2.97 -10.75
N SER A 79 -6.31 -4.08 -11.32
CA SER A 79 -6.39 -4.27 -12.78
C SER A 79 -7.27 -3.21 -13.44
N ARG A 80 -8.43 -2.89 -12.85
CA ARG A 80 -9.32 -1.82 -13.34
C ARG A 80 -8.68 -0.43 -13.27
N SER A 81 -7.86 -0.17 -12.26
CA SER A 81 -7.15 1.11 -12.10
C SER A 81 -5.82 1.15 -12.87
N GLY A 82 -5.42 0.08 -13.57
CA GLY A 82 -4.10 -0.03 -14.20
C GLY A 82 -2.93 -0.03 -13.21
N GLN A 83 -3.21 -0.32 -11.95
CA GLN A 83 -2.21 -0.41 -10.88
C GLN A 83 -1.76 -1.86 -10.72
N ASN A 84 -0.50 -2.07 -10.32
CA ASN A 84 0.04 -3.39 -10.04
C ASN A 84 0.16 -3.62 -8.53
N ALA A 85 0.00 -4.86 -8.08
CA ALA A 85 0.22 -5.24 -6.68
C ALA A 85 1.61 -4.80 -6.19
N SER A 86 2.62 -4.82 -7.08
CA SER A 86 3.98 -4.38 -6.78
C SER A 86 4.11 -2.88 -6.43
N ASN A 87 3.15 -2.04 -6.83
CA ASN A 87 3.09 -0.63 -6.46
C ASN A 87 2.34 -0.39 -5.16
N VAL A 88 1.65 -1.40 -4.62
CA VAL A 88 0.98 -1.31 -3.32
C VAL A 88 2.04 -1.38 -2.23
N PHE A 89 1.97 -0.46 -1.28
CA PHE A 89 2.87 -0.50 -0.12
C PHE A 89 2.14 -0.64 1.21
N ALA A 90 0.88 -0.25 1.29
CA ALA A 90 0.06 -0.46 2.48
C ALA A 90 -1.38 -0.75 2.09
N VAL A 91 -2.04 -1.55 2.91
CA VAL A 91 -3.49 -1.80 2.82
C VAL A 91 -4.07 -1.63 4.21
N GLN A 92 -5.06 -0.76 4.33
CA GLN A 92 -5.81 -0.55 5.56
C GLN A 92 -7.26 -0.95 5.34
N GLN A 93 -7.83 -1.64 6.31
CA GLN A 93 -9.26 -1.93 6.29
C GLN A 93 -10.00 -0.89 7.12
N GLN A 94 -10.92 -0.17 6.50
CA GLN A 94 -11.87 0.70 7.18
C GLN A 94 -13.26 0.07 7.14
N GLY A 95 -13.62 -0.63 8.21
CA GLY A 95 -14.88 -1.35 8.30
C GLY A 95 -15.03 -2.41 7.21
N ASN A 96 -15.90 -2.13 6.22
CA ASN A 96 -16.18 -3.04 5.10
C ASN A 96 -15.52 -2.63 3.77
N GLN A 97 -14.61 -1.65 3.81
CA GLN A 97 -13.86 -1.14 2.67
C GLN A 97 -12.35 -1.32 2.89
N LEU A 98 -11.62 -1.62 1.82
CA LEU A 98 -10.16 -1.71 1.81
C LEU A 98 -9.57 -0.46 1.17
N VAL A 99 -8.80 0.30 1.93
CA VAL A 99 -8.02 1.42 1.43
C VAL A 99 -6.63 0.92 1.08
N VAL A 100 -6.32 0.91 -0.20
CA VAL A 100 -5.07 0.43 -0.78
C VAL A 100 -4.22 1.64 -1.16
N TYR A 101 -3.05 1.75 -0.56
CA TYR A 101 -2.12 2.84 -0.85
C TYR A 101 -1.08 2.39 -1.88
N THR A 102 -1.01 3.12 -2.99
CA THR A 102 -0.07 2.89 -4.09
C THR A 102 0.85 4.08 -4.27
N TYR A 103 2.00 3.86 -4.92
CA TYR A 103 2.89 4.94 -5.36
C TYR A 103 2.36 5.71 -6.57
#